data_AF-A0A958F3X6-F1
#
_entry.id   AF-A0A958F3X6-F1
#
_cell.length_a   1.000
_cell.length_b   1.000
_cell.length_c   1.000
_cell.angle_alpha   90.00
_cell.angle_beta   90.00
_cell.angle_gamma   90.00
#
_symmetry.space_group_name_H-M   'P 1'
#
loop_
_entity.id
_entity.type
_entity.pdbx_description
1 polymer ?
#
loop_
_entity_poly.entity_id
_entity_poly.type
_entity_poly.pdbx_seq_one_letter_code
_entity_poly.pdbx_strand_id
1 'polypeptide(L)'
;MRLKFWLLAILGIALFGHLFAQQKEIIGCYQSWKWQKNSAAHSLQAIPYDKLTVINYSFFYPLESGEIVGMDSIADRYLLLGETEDMPENDEPSESM
;
A
#
# COMPACT_ATOMS: atom_id res chain seq x y z
N MET A 1 -15.11 10.77 51.52
CA MET A 1 -14.75 11.59 50.33
C MET A 1 -13.64 11.00 49.46
N ARG A 2 -12.69 10.21 49.99
CA ARG A 2 -11.56 9.67 49.21
C ARG A 2 -11.92 8.61 48.15
N LEU A 3 -12.85 7.70 48.43
CA LEU A 3 -13.23 6.64 47.48
C LEU A 3 -13.88 7.18 46.19
N LYS A 4 -14.76 8.18 46.31
CA LYS A 4 -15.41 8.83 45.16
C LYS A 4 -14.39 9.52 44.25
N PHE A 5 -13.35 10.11 44.84
CA PHE A 5 -12.27 10.75 44.10
C PHE A 5 -11.44 9.75 43.29
N TRP A 6 -11.15 8.58 43.88
CA TRP A 6 -10.47 7.48 43.19
C TRP A 6 -11.32 6.90 42.05
N LEU A 7 -12.62 6.72 42.26
CA LEU A 7 -13.53 6.24 41.21
C LEU A 7 -13.60 7.21 40.01
N LEU A 8 -13.63 8.52 40.27
CA LEU A 8 -13.60 9.53 39.22
C LEU A 8 -12.27 9.55 38.47
N ALA A 9 -11.14 9.37 39.18
CA ALA A 9 -9.83 9.28 38.55
C ALA A 9 -9.70 8.06 37.63
N ILE A 10 -10.17 6.88 38.07
CA ILE A 10 -10.16 5.66 37.27
C ILE A 10 -11.05 5.79 36.03
N LEU A 11 -12.25 6.38 36.19
CA LEU A 11 -13.15 6.65 35.07
C LEU A 11 -12.52 7.62 34.06
N GLY A 12 -11.84 8.66 34.54
CA GLY A 12 -11.10 9.60 33.69
C GLY A 12 -9.98 8.93 32.90
N ILE A 13 -9.19 8.06 33.54
CA ILE A 13 -8.11 7.32 32.88
C ILE A 13 -8.65 6.34 31.84
N ALA A 14 -9.75 5.64 32.12
CA ALA A 14 -10.37 4.71 31.17
C ALA A 14 -10.93 5.42 29.94
N LEU A 15 -11.59 6.56 30.13
CA LEU A 15 -12.09 7.40 29.02
C LEU A 15 -10.96 7.99 28.19
N PHE A 16 -9.87 8.41 28.82
CA PHE A 16 -8.70 8.95 28.11
C PHE A 16 -7.94 7.85 27.35
N GLY A 17 -7.80 6.65 27.93
CA GLY A 17 -7.12 5.51 27.31
C GLY A 17 -7.76 5.03 26.00
N HIS A 18 -9.09 5.17 25.87
CA HIS A 18 -9.78 4.87 24.61
C HIS A 18 -9.40 5.81 23.46
N LEU A 19 -8.99 7.05 23.75
CA LEU A 19 -8.59 8.03 22.72
C LEU A 19 -7.19 7.77 22.14
N PHE A 20 -6.37 6.97 22.84
CA PHE A 20 -5.00 6.63 22.43
C PHE A 20 -4.84 5.14 22.09
N ALA A 21 -5.93 4.42 21.88
CA ALA A 21 -5.86 3.05 21.38
C ALA A 21 -5.22 3.04 19.99
N GLN A 22 -4.20 2.20 19.80
CA GLN A 22 -3.51 2.07 18.52
C GLN A 22 -4.51 1.72 17.41
N GLN A 23 -4.57 2.56 16.38
CA GLN A 23 -5.40 2.25 15.21
C GLN A 23 -4.79 1.07 14.45
N LYS A 24 -5.67 0.16 13.99
CA LYS A 24 -5.24 -0.98 13.20
C LYS A 24 -4.78 -0.49 11.83
N GLU A 25 -3.54 -0.79 11.47
CA GLU A 25 -3.06 -0.63 10.10
C GLU A 25 -3.42 -1.86 9.25
N ILE A 26 -3.94 -1.62 8.05
CA ILE A 26 -4.27 -2.63 7.05
C ILE A 26 -3.42 -2.31 5.82
N ILE A 27 -2.38 -3.11 5.60
CA ILE A 27 -1.39 -2.91 4.55
C ILE A 27 -1.73 -3.80 3.35
N GLY A 28 -1.97 -3.19 2.19
CA GLY A 28 -2.07 -3.90 0.92
C GLY A 28 -0.75 -3.88 0.16
N CYS A 29 -0.37 -5.00 -0.48
CA CYS A 29 0.77 -5.03 -1.39
C CYS A 29 0.27 -5.06 -2.85
N TYR A 30 0.65 -4.05 -3.62
CA TYR A 30 0.33 -3.94 -5.04
C TYR A 30 1.53 -4.44 -5.86
N GLN A 31 1.33 -5.52 -6.61
CA GLN A 31 2.37 -6.20 -7.39
C GLN A 31 2.45 -5.64 -8.82
N SER A 32 3.60 -5.11 -9.23
CA SER A 32 3.81 -4.50 -10.55
C SER A 32 3.46 -5.45 -11.71
N TRP A 33 3.98 -6.69 -11.69
CA TRP A 33 3.73 -7.69 -12.74
C TRP A 33 2.26 -8.14 -12.89
N LYS A 34 1.41 -7.94 -11.86
CA LYS A 34 -0.01 -8.30 -11.97
C LYS A 34 -0.77 -7.32 -12.85
N TRP A 35 -0.31 -6.08 -12.95
CA TRP A 35 -0.92 -5.09 -13.81
C TRP A 35 -0.84 -5.52 -15.28
N GLN A 36 0.30 -6.04 -15.75
CA GLN A 36 0.41 -6.55 -17.11
C GLN A 36 -0.50 -7.74 -17.41
N LYS A 37 -0.65 -8.67 -16.45
CA LYS A 37 -1.50 -9.86 -16.65
C LYS A 37 -2.99 -9.55 -16.80
N ASN A 38 -3.47 -8.49 -16.15
CA ASN A 38 -4.86 -8.06 -16.26
C ASN A 38 -5.02 -6.60 -15.83
N SER A 39 -4.69 -5.68 -16.73
CA SER A 39 -4.66 -4.24 -16.47
C SER A 39 -6.04 -3.68 -16.08
N ALA A 40 -7.13 -4.28 -16.55
CA ALA A 40 -8.49 -3.88 -16.20
C ALA A 40 -8.89 -4.30 -14.77
N ALA A 41 -8.58 -5.54 -14.37
CA ALA A 41 -8.92 -6.04 -13.03
C ALA A 41 -7.94 -5.58 -11.93
N HIS A 42 -6.73 -5.20 -12.33
CA HIS A 42 -5.67 -4.73 -11.44
C HIS A 42 -5.36 -3.25 -11.63
N SER A 43 -6.27 -2.47 -12.19
CA SER A 43 -6.08 -1.03 -12.32
C SER A 43 -5.97 -0.34 -10.95
N LEU A 44 -5.32 0.82 -10.90
CA LEU A 44 -5.25 1.62 -9.67
C LEU A 44 -6.65 2.04 -9.17
N GLN A 45 -7.63 2.13 -10.06
CA GLN A 45 -9.03 2.44 -9.74
C GLN A 45 -9.76 1.26 -9.09
N ALA A 46 -9.31 0.03 -9.31
CA ALA A 46 -9.89 -1.18 -8.72
C ALA A 46 -9.43 -1.43 -7.26
N ILE A 47 -8.46 -0.64 -6.75
CA ILE A 47 -7.96 -0.80 -5.40
C ILE A 47 -9.03 -0.34 -4.38
N PRO A 48 -9.36 -1.15 -3.36
CA PRO A 48 -10.32 -0.78 -2.33
C PRO A 48 -9.67 0.13 -1.26
N TYR A 49 -9.44 1.40 -1.62
CA TYR A 49 -8.79 2.40 -0.75
C TYR A 49 -9.53 2.61 0.59
N ASP A 50 -10.83 2.37 0.64
CA ASP A 50 -11.65 2.45 1.85
C ASP A 50 -11.30 1.38 2.90
N LYS A 51 -10.62 0.31 2.49
CA LYS A 51 -10.27 -0.84 3.36
C LYS A 51 -8.81 -0.87 3.75
N LEU A 52 -7.97 -0.03 3.16
CA LEU A 52 -6.52 -0.04 3.35
C LEU A 52 -6.08 1.23 4.04
N THR A 53 -5.16 1.11 4.99
CA THR A 53 -4.51 2.28 5.60
C THR A 53 -3.20 2.61 4.92
N VAL A 54 -2.55 1.62 4.31
CA VAL A 54 -1.29 1.75 3.58
C VAL A 54 -1.31 0.85 2.35
N ILE A 55 -0.72 1.32 1.26
CA ILE A 55 -0.45 0.52 0.06
C ILE A 55 1.05 0.53 -0.18
N ASN A 56 1.64 -0.67 -0.18
CA ASN A 56 3.04 -0.87 -0.56
C ASN A 56 3.08 -1.22 -2.04
N TYR A 57 3.78 -0.39 -2.82
CA TYR A 57 4.15 -0.75 -4.18
C TYR A 57 5.26 -1.79 -4.14
N SER A 58 5.12 -2.88 -4.88
CA SER A 58 6.02 -4.03 -4.81
C SER A 58 6.07 -4.79 -6.14
N PHE A 59 7.11 -5.55 -6.46
CA PHE A 59 8.34 -5.75 -5.68
C PHE A 59 9.52 -5.10 -6.40
N PHE A 60 10.42 -4.56 -5.59
CA PHE A 60 11.78 -4.23 -6.02
C PHE A 60 12.75 -5.30 -5.53
N TYR A 61 13.86 -5.47 -6.21
CA TYR A 61 14.92 -6.41 -5.83
C TYR A 61 16.31 -5.78 -6.00
N PRO A 62 17.28 -6.17 -5.17
CA PRO A 62 18.64 -5.69 -5.29
C PRO A 62 19.43 -6.47 -6.35
N LEU A 63 20.30 -5.78 -7.08
CA LEU A 63 21.34 -6.37 -7.93
C LEU A 63 22.60 -6.68 -7.12
N GLU A 64 23.54 -7.44 -7.69
CA GLU A 64 24.85 -7.69 -7.08
C GLU A 64 25.64 -6.40 -6.78
N SER A 65 25.38 -5.32 -7.55
CA SER A 65 25.93 -3.98 -7.34
C SER A 65 25.36 -3.27 -6.09
N GLY A 66 24.26 -3.79 -5.51
CA GLY A 66 23.48 -3.14 -4.46
C GLY A 66 22.42 -2.16 -4.96
N GLU A 67 22.32 -1.95 -6.27
CA GLU A 67 21.26 -1.15 -6.88
C GLU A 67 19.89 -1.83 -6.71
N ILE A 68 18.86 -1.06 -6.36
CA ILE A 68 17.49 -1.55 -6.23
C ILE A 68 16.76 -1.27 -7.54
N VAL A 69 16.30 -2.33 -8.20
CA VAL A 69 15.57 -2.25 -9.46
C VAL A 69 14.18 -2.84 -9.32
N GLY A 70 13.27 -2.40 -10.17
CA GLY A 70 11.90 -2.91 -10.21
C GLY A 70 11.78 -4.22 -10.99
N MET A 71 10.71 -4.98 -10.73
CA MET A 71 10.44 -6.26 -11.40
C MET A 71 9.90 -6.13 -12.82
N ASP A 72 9.33 -4.99 -13.19
CA ASP A 72 8.65 -4.81 -14.46
C ASP A 72 8.77 -3.35 -14.89
N SER A 73 9.77 -3.04 -15.71
CA SER A 73 10.10 -1.65 -16.05
C SER A 73 8.95 -0.89 -16.74
N ILE A 74 8.02 -1.58 -17.38
CA ILE A 74 6.87 -0.96 -18.04
C ILE A 74 5.80 -0.64 -17.01
N ALA A 75 5.39 -1.64 -16.21
CA ALA A 75 4.42 -1.45 -15.15
C ALA A 75 4.93 -0.46 -14.09
N ASP A 76 6.20 -0.55 -13.71
CA ASP A 76 6.86 0.36 -12.78
C ASP A 76 6.80 1.81 -13.27
N ARG A 77 7.07 2.04 -14.56
CA ARG A 77 6.96 3.36 -15.16
C ARG A 77 5.52 3.87 -15.17
N TYR A 78 4.57 3.06 -15.65
CA TYR A 78 3.17 3.46 -15.75
C TYR A 78 2.54 3.73 -14.38
N LEU A 79 2.77 2.84 -13.42
CA LEU A 79 2.10 2.90 -12.12
C LEU A 79 2.71 3.97 -11.20
N LEU A 80 4.00 4.28 -11.36
CA LEU A 80 4.68 5.29 -10.52
C LEU A 80 4.68 6.69 -11.14
N LEU A 81 4.76 6.80 -12.47
CA LEU A 81 4.90 8.07 -13.17
C LEU A 81 3.64 8.47 -13.95
N GLY A 82 2.71 7.54 -14.16
CA GLY A 82 1.53 7.75 -14.99
C GLY A 82 1.81 7.55 -16.48
N GLU A 83 0.79 7.82 -17.29
CA GLU A 83 0.85 7.74 -18.75
C GLU A 83 1.67 8.91 -19.29
N THR A 84 2.76 8.62 -19.99
CA THR A 84 3.63 9.61 -20.65
C THR A 84 3.62 9.35 -22.16
N GLU A 85 3.77 10.41 -22.97
CA GLU A 85 3.80 10.30 -24.45
C GLU A 85 4.85 9.30 -24.97
N ASP A 86 5.91 9.05 -24.20
CA ASP A 86 7.01 8.12 -24.53
C ASP A 86 6.75 6.66 -24.14
N MET A 87 5.53 6.30 -23.71
CA MET A 87 5.23 4.92 -23.35
C MET A 87 4.99 4.09 -24.61
N PRO A 88 5.68 2.96 -24.81
CA PRO A 88 5.51 2.17 -26.03
C PRO A 88 4.06 1.69 -26.15
N GLU A 89 3.40 2.11 -27.22
CA GLU A 89 1.97 1.87 -27.49
C GLU A 89 1.64 0.38 -27.73
N ASN A 90 2.63 -0.49 -27.96
CA ASN A 90 2.42 -1.81 -28.57
C ASN A 90 3.39 -2.94 -28.15
N ASP A 91 3.79 -3.04 -26.89
CA ASP A 91 4.44 -4.28 -26.44
C ASP A 91 3.44 -5.14 -25.66
N GLU A 92 2.88 -6.13 -26.36
CA GLU A 92 2.10 -7.20 -25.76
C GLU A 92 2.86 -7.82 -24.57
N PRO A 93 2.16 -8.19 -23.49
CA PRO A 93 2.80 -8.73 -22.29
C PRO A 93 3.64 -9.95 -22.70
N SER A 94 4.95 -9.87 -22.46
CA SER A 94 5.86 -10.96 -22.78
C SER A 94 5.42 -12.22 -22.03
N GLU A 95 4.87 -13.20 -22.76
CA GLU A 95 4.69 -14.56 -22.29
C GLU A 95 6.07 -15.18 -22.05
N SER A 96 6.72 -14.84 -20.93
CA SER A 96 7.88 -15.59 -20.46
C SER A 96 7.96 -15.57 -18.94
N MET A 97 7.24 -16.51 -18.32
CA MET A 97 7.64 -17.21 -17.11
C MET A 97 7.02 -18.60 -17.11
#